data_AF-A0A0J6WA50-F1
#
_entry.id   AF-A0A0J6WA50-F1
#
_cell.length_a   1.000
_cell.length_b   1.000
_cell.length_c   1.000
_cell.angle_alpha   90.00
_cell.angle_beta   90.00
_cell.angle_gamma   90.00
#
_symmetry.space_group_name_H-M   'P 1'
#
loop_
_entity.id
_entity.type
_entity.pdbx_description
1 polymer ?
#
loop_
_entity_poly.entity_id
_entity_poly.type
_entity_poly.pdbx_seq_one_letter_code
_entity_poly.pdbx_strand_id
1 'polypeptide(L)'
;MPSRAVDEAWHGFILCTARYSRFCEQAYGRYLHHHPEGSAPADIAGADDPIDVQLGRTVIAWSLVAESGEHCVLWDLDEKVGVDHPWGVNLERVAAIQAAVTTLDRGR
;
A
#
# COMPACT_ATOMS: atom_id res chain seq x y z
N MET A 1 5.44 -2.18 2.01
CA MET A 1 4.85 -0.83 2.23
C MET A 1 5.62 0.17 1.35
N PRO A 2 4.99 1.08 0.57
CA PRO A 2 5.70 1.97 -0.38
C PRO A 2 6.36 3.22 0.25
N SER A 3 6.07 3.53 1.52
CA SER A 3 6.63 4.68 2.23
C SER A 3 7.26 4.22 3.54
N ARG A 4 8.51 4.64 3.77
CA ARG A 4 9.26 4.36 5.00
C ARG A 4 8.62 5.06 6.20
N ALA A 5 8.17 6.31 6.03
CA ALA A 5 7.51 7.05 7.10
C ALA A 5 6.23 6.34 7.57
N VAL A 6 5.42 5.84 6.62
CA VAL A 6 4.21 5.08 6.95
C VAL A 6 4.54 3.74 7.58
N ASP A 7 5.56 3.04 7.07
CA ASP A 7 5.96 1.75 7.63
C ASP A 7 6.41 1.86 9.09
N GLU A 8 7.24 2.84 9.42
CA GLU A 8 7.69 3.09 10.79
C GLU A 8 6.52 3.45 11.71
N ALA A 9 5.65 4.37 11.28
CA ALA A 9 4.46 4.76 12.03
C ALA A 9 3.50 3.58 12.24
N TRP A 10 3.33 2.74 11.21
CA TRP A 10 2.47 1.56 11.27
C TRP A 10 3.01 0.52 12.25
N HIS A 11 4.31 0.22 12.21
CA HIS A 11 4.96 -0.68 13.16
C HIS A 11 4.85 -0.16 14.61
N GLY A 12 4.96 1.14 14.84
CA GLY A 12 4.71 1.73 16.16
C GLY A 12 3.25 1.60 16.59
N PHE A 13 2.31 1.82 15.67
CA PHE A 13 0.87 1.79 15.95
C PHE A 13 0.37 0.40 16.37
N ILE A 14 0.78 -0.65 15.66
CA ILE A 14 0.33 -2.04 15.93
C ILE A 14 0.72 -2.53 17.34
N LEU A 15 1.79 -1.99 17.93
CA LEU A 15 2.25 -2.37 19.28
C LEU A 15 1.26 -1.93 20.37
N CYS A 16 0.49 -0.86 20.15
CA CYS A 16 -0.62 -0.52 21.02
C CYS A 16 -1.85 -1.34 20.64
N THR A 17 -1.85 -2.61 21.01
CA THR A 17 -2.86 -3.60 20.57
C THR A 17 -4.30 -3.19 20.87
N ALA A 18 -4.56 -2.43 21.94
CA ALA A 18 -5.88 -1.89 22.25
C ALA A 18 -6.36 -0.80 21.26
N ARG A 19 -5.45 0.08 20.82
CA ARG A 19 -5.77 1.10 19.80
C ARG A 19 -5.89 0.46 18.42
N TYR A 20 -4.98 -0.46 18.10
CA TYR A 20 -4.98 -1.18 16.85
C TYR A 20 -6.25 -2.03 16.68
N SER A 21 -6.65 -2.79 17.71
CA SER A 21 -7.87 -3.61 17.65
C SER A 21 -9.14 -2.76 17.44
N ARG A 22 -9.25 -1.63 18.15
CA ARG A 22 -10.36 -0.69 17.95
C ARG A 22 -10.36 -0.11 16.54
N PHE A 23 -9.20 0.29 16.02
CA PHE A 23 -9.11 0.79 14.65
C PHE A 23 -9.54 -0.26 13.63
N CYS A 24 -9.07 -1.50 13.77
CA CYS A 24 -9.43 -2.59 12.87
C CYS A 24 -10.94 -2.88 12.88
N GLU A 25 -11.56 -2.89 14.07
CA GLU A 25 -13.01 -3.07 14.19
C GLU A 25 -13.78 -1.92 13.51
N GLN A 26 -13.35 -0.67 13.70
CA GLN A 26 -14.03 0.49 13.14
C GLN A 26 -13.86 0.62 11.61
N ALA A 27 -12.68 0.31 11.09
CA ALA A 27 -12.37 0.48 9.67
C ALA A 27 -12.72 -0.74 8.82
N TYR A 28 -12.63 -1.96 9.40
CA TYR A 28 -12.74 -3.21 8.65
C TYR A 28 -13.73 -4.23 9.24
N GLY A 29 -14.33 -3.94 10.40
CA GLY A 29 -15.28 -4.84 11.07
C GLY A 29 -14.66 -6.15 11.60
N ARG A 30 -13.33 -6.23 11.64
CA ARG A 30 -12.58 -7.36 12.18
C ARG A 30 -11.14 -6.99 12.46
N TYR A 31 -10.50 -7.71 13.38
CA TYR A 31 -9.06 -7.60 13.62
C TYR A 31 -8.25 -8.06 12.39
N LEU A 32 -7.29 -7.25 11.95
CA LEU A 32 -6.36 -7.62 10.89
C LEU A 32 -5.04 -8.08 11.51
N HIS A 33 -4.64 -9.32 11.24
CA HIS A 33 -3.36 -9.83 11.73
C HIS A 33 -2.21 -9.27 10.89
N HIS A 34 -1.27 -8.60 11.56
CA HIS A 34 0.00 -8.22 10.92
C HIS A 34 0.92 -9.44 10.92
N HIS A 35 1.45 -9.76 9.73
CA HIS A 35 2.48 -10.76 9.54
C HIS A 35 3.77 -10.03 9.14
N PRO A 36 4.84 -10.11 9.96
CA PRO A 36 6.16 -9.69 9.53
C PRO A 36 6.55 -10.28 8.18
N GLU A 37 7.46 -9.62 7.47
CA GLU A 37 7.98 -10.09 6.18
C GLU A 37 8.45 -11.56 6.29
N GLY A 38 8.01 -12.40 5.34
CA GLY A 38 8.33 -13.83 5.31
C GLY A 38 7.57 -14.71 6.33
N SER A 39 6.60 -14.16 7.07
CA SER A 39 5.80 -14.92 8.05
C SER A 39 4.30 -14.97 7.71
N ALA A 40 3.94 -14.53 6.50
CA ALA A 40 2.58 -14.67 6.01
C ALA A 40 2.19 -16.16 5.90
N PRO A 41 0.93 -16.52 6.20
CA PRO A 41 0.44 -17.87 5.98
C PRO A 41 0.55 -18.27 4.51
N ALA A 42 0.91 -19.54 4.26
CA ALA A 42 1.16 -20.06 2.90
C ALA A 42 -0.09 -20.06 1.99
N ASP A 43 -1.29 -19.88 2.56
CA ASP A 43 -2.56 -19.79 1.83
C ASP A 43 -2.89 -18.36 1.37
N ILE A 44 -2.10 -17.35 1.77
CA ILE A 44 -2.24 -15.99 1.24
C ILE A 44 -1.63 -15.92 -0.16
N ALA A 45 -2.49 -15.87 -1.17
CA ALA A 45 -2.07 -15.79 -2.56
C ALA A 45 -1.15 -14.58 -2.82
N GLY A 46 0.03 -14.85 -3.37
CA GLY A 46 1.00 -13.83 -3.77
C GLY A 46 1.76 -13.16 -2.64
N ALA A 47 1.75 -13.74 -1.43
CA ALA A 47 2.56 -13.28 -0.31
C ALA A 47 4.08 -13.36 -0.57
N ASP A 48 4.50 -14.37 -1.34
CA ASP A 48 5.91 -14.59 -1.72
C ASP A 48 6.29 -13.95 -3.05
N ASP A 49 5.37 -13.19 -3.68
CA ASP A 49 5.70 -12.54 -4.95
C ASP A 49 6.76 -11.44 -4.75
N PRO A 50 7.59 -11.16 -5.76
CA PRO A 50 8.50 -10.03 -5.74
C PRO A 50 7.80 -8.73 -5.32
N ILE A 51 8.47 -7.92 -4.51
CA ILE A 51 7.91 -6.68 -3.94
C ILE A 51 7.32 -5.75 -5.01
N ASP A 52 7.89 -5.77 -6.21
CA ASP A 52 7.50 -4.93 -7.32
C ASP A 52 6.19 -5.41 -7.98
N VAL A 53 5.91 -6.72 -7.93
CA VAL A 53 4.62 -7.31 -8.32
C VAL A 53 3.55 -6.97 -7.29
N GLN A 54 3.86 -7.07 -5.99
CA GLN A 54 2.95 -6.70 -4.91
C GLN A 54 2.58 -5.20 -4.97
N LEU A 55 3.57 -4.35 -5.22
CA LEU A 55 3.37 -2.92 -5.45
C LEU A 55 2.48 -2.69 -6.68
N GLY A 56 2.71 -3.39 -7.78
CA GLY A 56 1.90 -3.27 -8.98
C GLY A 56 0.41 -3.55 -8.72
N ARG A 57 0.09 -4.59 -7.93
CA ARG A 57 -1.29 -4.88 -7.50
C ARG A 57 -1.89 -3.76 -6.67
N THR A 58 -1.09 -3.16 -5.79
CA THR A 58 -1.51 -2.02 -4.96
C THR A 58 -1.84 -0.80 -5.82
N VAL A 59 -1.02 -0.51 -6.83
CA VAL A 59 -1.26 0.59 -7.79
C VAL A 59 -2.54 0.33 -8.59
N ILE A 60 -2.74 -0.90 -9.09
CA ILE A 60 -3.98 -1.28 -9.79
C ILE A 60 -5.19 -1.09 -8.88
N ALA A 61 -5.16 -1.65 -7.67
CA ALA A 61 -6.26 -1.55 -6.72
C ALA A 61 -6.62 -0.10 -6.40
N TRP A 62 -5.62 0.76 -6.14
CA TRP A 62 -5.83 2.20 -5.95
C TRP A 62 -6.46 2.84 -7.20
N SER A 63 -5.93 2.54 -8.39
CA SER A 63 -6.40 3.14 -9.65
C SER A 63 -7.86 2.83 -9.96
N LEU A 64 -8.38 1.71 -9.48
CA LEU A 64 -9.78 1.29 -9.68
C LEU A 64 -10.76 2.03 -8.76
N VAL A 65 -10.28 2.59 -7.64
CA VAL A 65 -11.14 3.20 -6.61
C VAL A 65 -10.90 4.70 -6.44
N ALA A 66 -9.79 5.22 -6.95
CA ALA A 66 -9.43 6.63 -6.86
C ALA A 66 -10.44 7.51 -7.61
N GLU A 67 -10.74 8.67 -7.05
CA GLU A 67 -11.52 9.70 -7.73
C GLU A 67 -10.74 10.31 -8.92
N SER A 68 -11.46 10.94 -9.84
CA SER A 68 -10.85 11.58 -11.00
C SER A 68 -9.86 12.69 -10.57
N GLY A 69 -8.58 12.50 -10.91
CA GLY A 69 -7.51 13.43 -10.52
C GLY A 69 -6.98 13.24 -9.10
N GLU A 70 -7.46 12.23 -8.36
CA GLU A 70 -6.98 11.96 -7.01
C GLU A 70 -5.57 11.36 -7.04
N HIS A 71 -4.67 12.00 -6.30
CA HIS A 71 -3.28 11.57 -6.15
C HIS A 71 -3.09 10.78 -4.86
N CYS A 72 -2.65 9.53 -4.95
CA CYS A 72 -2.27 8.76 -3.77
C CYS A 72 -1.03 9.37 -3.11
N VAL A 73 -1.20 9.91 -1.91
CA VAL A 73 -0.10 10.52 -1.16
C VAL A 73 1.03 9.54 -0.84
N LEU A 74 0.76 8.22 -0.79
CA LEU A 74 1.78 7.22 -0.45
C LEU A 74 2.90 7.10 -1.50
N TRP A 75 2.68 7.57 -2.73
CA TRP A 75 3.68 7.48 -3.79
C TRP A 75 4.87 8.42 -3.60
N ASP A 76 4.64 9.58 -2.98
CA ASP A 76 5.65 10.63 -2.82
C ASP A 76 5.79 11.13 -1.37
N LEU A 77 5.18 10.43 -0.40
CA LEU A 77 5.14 10.88 0.99
C LEU A 77 6.52 11.04 1.61
N ASP A 78 7.41 10.08 1.41
CA ASP A 78 8.74 10.10 2.03
C ASP A 78 9.54 11.35 1.61
N GLU A 79 9.42 11.76 0.35
CA GLU A 79 10.04 12.99 -0.17
C GLU A 79 9.39 14.22 0.45
N LYS A 80 8.05 14.27 0.48
CA LYS A 80 7.30 15.40 1.03
C LYS A 80 7.56 15.65 2.52
N VAL A 81 7.79 14.59 3.29
CA VAL A 81 8.06 14.68 4.73
C VAL A 81 9.55 14.70 5.06
N GLY A 82 10.43 14.66 4.05
CA GLY A 82 11.87 14.83 4.22
C GLY A 82 12.53 13.67 4.98
N VAL A 83 12.15 12.42 4.70
CA VAL A 83 12.80 11.24 5.27
C VAL A 83 14.25 11.17 4.79
N ASP A 84 15.21 10.96 5.68
CA ASP A 84 16.65 10.94 5.35
C ASP A 84 17.03 9.90 4.27
N HIS A 85 16.35 8.75 4.30
CA HIS A 85 16.55 7.63 3.39
C HIS A 85 15.18 7.18 2.87
N PRO A 86 14.57 7.93 1.95
CA PRO A 86 13.27 7.60 1.42
C PRO A 86 13.37 6.25 0.71
N TRP A 87 12.36 5.39 0.86
CA TRP A 87 12.34 4.17 0.04
C TRP A 87 12.13 4.52 -1.43
N GLY A 88 11.27 5.53 -1.66
CA GLY A 88 10.88 5.97 -2.99
C GLY A 88 10.05 4.92 -3.71
N VAL A 89 9.14 5.40 -4.55
CA VAL A 89 8.42 4.55 -5.51
C VAL A 89 8.88 4.96 -6.90
N ASN A 90 9.07 3.99 -7.81
CA ASN A 90 9.32 4.33 -9.21
C ASN A 90 8.03 4.94 -9.81
N LEU A 91 7.96 6.27 -9.84
CA LEU A 91 6.78 7.01 -10.30
C LEU A 91 6.49 6.79 -11.78
N GLU A 92 7.51 6.55 -12.61
CA GLU A 92 7.32 6.20 -14.03
C GLU A 92 6.57 4.88 -14.18
N ARG A 93 6.93 3.87 -13.36
CA ARG A 93 6.24 2.59 -13.32
C ARG A 93 4.81 2.73 -12.79
N VAL A 94 4.59 3.53 -11.74
CA VAL A 94 3.24 3.83 -11.23
C VAL A 94 2.38 4.44 -12.33
N ALA A 95 2.89 5.46 -13.02
CA ALA A 95 2.20 6.13 -14.11
C ALA A 95 1.89 5.18 -15.28
N ALA A 96 2.83 4.30 -15.63
CA ALA A 96 2.63 3.29 -16.67
C ALA A 96 1.49 2.30 -16.31
N ILE A 97 1.43 1.82 -15.07
CA ILE A 97 0.36 0.93 -14.60
C ILE A 97 -0.99 1.66 -14.59
N GLN A 98 -1.04 2.89 -14.09
CA GLN A 98 -2.26 3.72 -14.07
C GLN A 98 -2.81 3.98 -15.48
N ALA A 99 -1.94 4.29 -16.44
CA ALA A 99 -2.31 4.48 -17.83
C ALA A 99 -2.87 3.20 -18.46
N ALA A 100 -2.29 2.04 -18.15
CA ALA A 100 -2.77 0.75 -18.61
C ALA A 100 -4.18 0.42 -18.05
N VAL A 101 -4.41 0.64 -16.76
CA VAL A 101 -5.72 0.44 -16.12
C VAL A 101 -6.78 1.35 -16.75
N THR A 102 -6.46 2.63 -16.95
CA THR A 102 -7.37 3.60 -17.58
C THR A 102 -7.76 3.18 -19.01
N THR A 103 -6.80 2.64 -19.77
CA THR A 103 -7.04 2.17 -21.14
C THR A 103 -7.99 0.96 -21.16
N LEU A 104 -7.83 0.03 -20.22
CA LEU A 104 -8.71 -1.14 -20.09
C LEU A 104 -10.13 -0.76 -19.66
N ASP A 105 -10.27 0.19 -18.74
CA ASP A 105 -11.58 0.63 -18.25
C ASP A 105 -12.41 1.34 -19.35
N ARG A 106 -11.75 2.14 -20.21
CA ARG A 106 -12.40 2.79 -21.36
C ARG A 106 -12.80 1.84 -22.49
N GLY A 107 -12.24 0.63 -22.53
CA GLY A 107 -12.53 -0.38 -23.55
C GLY A 107 -13.67 -1.33 -23.15
N ARG A 108 -14.25 -1.16 -21.97
CA ARG A 108 -15.34 -1.98 -21.40
C ARG A 108 -16.67 -1.25 -21.50
#